data_AF-A0A653BQU2-F1
#
_entry.id   AF-A0A653BQU2-F1
#
_cell.length_a   1.000
_cell.length_b   1.000
_cell.length_c   1.000
_cell.angle_alpha   90.00
_cell.angle_beta   90.00
_cell.angle_gamma   90.00
#
_symmetry.space_group_name_H-M   'P 1'
#
loop_
_entity.id
_entity.type
_entity.pdbx_description
1 polymer ?
#
loop_
_entity_poly.entity_id
_entity_poly.type
_entity_poly.pdbx_seq_one_letter_code
_entity_poly.pdbx_strand_id
1 'polypeptide(L)'
;MVEEEAWNAYPYTKTRYTCPFVEKFYLEIETYYFPDNGHQDNVFKLSSSDLRNRIVDVIDVVKDQLHGADYVKEEDPLYYVSEKSGRGPLTQNWLEEYWEEVKGKQQPLPNGKALMCAYKLCKVEFRYWGMQTKIERFIHDTG
;
A
#
# COMPACT_ATOMS: atom_id res chain seq x y z
N MET A 1 -3.33 7.68 -23.81
CA MET A 1 -2.91 6.29 -23.55
C MET A 1 -1.83 6.39 -22.48
N VAL A 2 -1.95 5.63 -21.41
CA VAL A 2 -0.93 5.50 -20.36
C VAL A 2 -0.20 4.19 -20.63
N GLU A 3 1.12 4.20 -20.55
CA GLU A 3 1.97 3.02 -20.66
C GLU A 3 2.35 2.56 -19.24
N GLU A 4 2.25 1.26 -18.97
CA GLU A 4 2.66 0.63 -17.72
C GLU A 4 3.86 -0.29 -17.97
N GLU A 5 4.95 -0.07 -17.23
CA GLU A 5 6.11 -0.95 -17.17
C GLU A 5 6.25 -1.48 -15.74
N ALA A 6 6.42 -2.79 -15.57
CA ALA A 6 6.53 -3.41 -14.25
C ALA A 6 7.76 -4.34 -14.16
N TRP A 7 8.48 -4.23 -13.06
CA TRP A 7 9.60 -5.08 -12.66
C TRP A 7 9.26 -5.79 -11.36
N ASN A 8 9.11 -7.11 -11.41
CA ASN A 8 8.81 -7.93 -10.25
C ASN A 8 10.06 -8.71 -9.81
N ALA A 9 10.65 -8.30 -8.70
CA ALA A 9 11.77 -8.96 -8.05
C ALA A 9 11.45 -9.19 -6.56
N TYR A 10 10.27 -9.78 -6.29
CA TYR A 10 9.76 -9.99 -4.93
C TYR A 10 10.87 -10.45 -3.97
N PRO A 11 11.04 -9.79 -2.80
CA PRO A 11 10.10 -8.90 -2.12
C PRO A 11 10.19 -7.41 -2.50
N TYR A 12 10.85 -7.06 -3.61
CA TYR A 12 10.81 -5.71 -4.18
C TYR A 12 10.07 -5.71 -5.52
N THR A 13 9.18 -4.76 -5.73
CA THR A 13 8.56 -4.52 -7.04
C THR A 13 8.63 -3.05 -7.38
N LYS A 14 8.62 -2.77 -8.68
CA LYS A 14 8.56 -1.41 -9.21
C LYS A 14 7.61 -1.38 -10.39
N THR A 15 6.68 -0.44 -10.38
CA THR A 15 5.79 -0.17 -11.52
C THR A 15 5.94 1.28 -11.92
N ARG A 16 6.02 1.56 -13.21
CA ARG A 16 6.13 2.90 -13.76
C ARG A 16 5.03 3.12 -14.79
N TYR A 17 4.27 4.18 -14.57
CA TYR A 17 3.27 4.70 -15.48
C TYR A 17 3.81 5.94 -16.18
N THR A 18 3.74 5.98 -17.51
CA THR A 18 4.11 7.15 -18.31
C THR A 18 2.97 7.50 -19.27
N CYS A 19 2.92 8.75 -19.72
CA CYS A 19 1.97 9.16 -20.76
C CYS A 19 2.75 9.85 -21.88
N PRO A 20 2.90 9.24 -23.06
CA PRO A 20 3.72 9.81 -24.14
C PRO A 20 3.21 11.16 -24.66
N PHE A 21 1.96 11.52 -24.37
CA PHE A 21 1.33 12.78 -24.77
C PHE A 21 1.51 13.91 -23.73
N VAL A 22 2.05 13.61 -22.57
CA VAL A 22 2.30 14.59 -21.49
C VAL A 22 3.80 14.64 -21.25
N GLU A 23 4.41 15.75 -21.64
CA GLU A 23 5.86 15.90 -21.51
C GLU A 23 6.27 15.77 -20.03
N LYS A 24 7.19 14.84 -19.73
CA LYS A 24 7.78 14.62 -18.40
C LYS A 24 6.73 14.35 -17.30
N PHE A 25 5.73 13.51 -17.58
CA PHE A 25 4.90 12.87 -16.57
C PHE A 25 5.33 11.42 -16.31
N TYR A 26 5.53 11.08 -15.04
CA TYR A 26 5.49 9.69 -14.60
C TYR A 26 4.90 9.55 -13.20
N LEU A 27 4.23 8.42 -12.97
CA LEU A 27 3.94 7.88 -11.65
C LEU A 27 4.77 6.62 -11.50
N GLU A 28 5.59 6.56 -10.45
CA GLU A 28 6.41 5.40 -10.13
C GLU A 28 6.00 4.89 -8.75
N ILE A 29 5.77 3.58 -8.65
CA ILE A 29 5.42 2.91 -7.40
C ILE A 29 6.49 1.86 -7.13
N GLU A 30 7.30 2.10 -6.11
CA GLU A 30 8.21 1.09 -5.57
C GLU A 30 7.53 0.43 -4.37
N THR A 31 7.59 -0.89 -4.27
CA THR A 31 7.02 -1.64 -3.14
C THR A 31 8.06 -2.55 -2.51
N TYR A 32 8.18 -2.50 -1.18
CA TYR A 32 8.83 -3.55 -0.39
C TYR A 32 7.80 -4.31 0.44
N TYR A 33 7.97 -5.62 0.51
CA TYR A 33 7.14 -6.50 1.33
C TYR A 33 7.95 -7.05 2.50
N PHE A 34 7.53 -6.78 3.73
CA PHE A 34 8.20 -7.29 4.94
C PHE A 34 7.22 -8.03 5.86
N PRO A 35 7.68 -9.09 6.56
CA PRO A 35 6.85 -9.85 7.51
C PRO A 35 6.74 -9.11 8.86
N ASP A 36 6.26 -7.87 8.83
CA ASP A 36 6.08 -7.00 10.00
C ASP A 36 4.70 -6.31 9.98
N ASN A 37 4.51 -5.41 10.95
CA ASN A 37 3.31 -4.60 11.11
C ASN A 37 3.54 -3.11 10.73
N GLY A 38 4.34 -2.82 9.69
CA GLY A 38 4.53 -1.43 9.26
C GLY A 38 5.50 -0.61 10.14
N HIS A 39 6.32 -1.27 10.96
CA HIS A 39 7.19 -0.60 11.94
C HIS A 39 8.55 -0.12 11.39
N GLN A 40 8.88 -0.41 10.14
CA GLN A 40 10.17 -0.02 9.58
C GLN A 40 10.12 1.39 8.99
N ASP A 41 10.98 2.26 9.52
CA ASP A 41 11.17 3.59 8.99
C ASP A 41 12.09 3.60 7.77
N ASN A 42 11.72 4.41 6.77
CA ASN A 42 12.55 4.71 5.61
C ASN A 42 13.13 3.48 4.89
N VAL A 43 12.31 2.44 4.67
CA VAL A 43 12.73 1.19 3.99
C VAL A 43 13.36 1.42 2.61
N PHE A 44 12.95 2.49 1.92
CA PHE A 44 13.48 2.90 0.61
C PHE A 44 14.80 3.67 0.68
N LYS A 45 15.34 3.89 1.89
CA LYS A 45 16.58 4.64 2.13
C LYS A 45 16.59 6.02 1.45
N LEU A 46 15.46 6.72 1.55
CA LEU A 46 15.30 8.06 1.02
C LEU A 46 16.33 9.02 1.61
N SER A 47 16.72 10.00 0.81
CA SER A 47 17.53 11.12 1.28
C SER A 47 16.82 11.86 2.41
N SER A 48 17.55 12.57 3.27
CA SER A 48 16.91 13.36 4.34
C SER A 48 15.95 14.42 3.80
N SER A 49 16.14 14.90 2.57
CA SER A 49 15.22 15.85 1.93
C SER A 49 13.91 15.18 1.55
N ASP A 50 13.97 14.06 0.83
CA ASP A 50 12.78 13.35 0.37
C ASP A 50 12.01 12.75 1.56
N LEU A 51 12.73 12.23 2.56
CA LEU A 51 12.15 11.70 3.78
C LEU A 51 11.31 12.74 4.54
N ARG A 52 11.77 14.00 4.60
CA ARG A 52 11.03 15.10 5.25
C ARG A 52 9.81 15.57 4.46
N ASN A 53 9.87 15.46 3.13
CA ASN A 53 8.78 15.91 2.26
C ASN A 53 7.72 14.82 2.00
N ARG A 54 8.01 13.57 2.37
CA ARG A 54 7.09 12.45 2.21
C ARG A 54 5.89 12.60 3.15
N ILE A 55 4.72 12.25 2.63
CA ILE A 55 3.51 12.00 3.41
C ILE A 55 3.39 10.49 3.62
N VAL A 56 3.18 10.06 4.85
CA VAL A 56 2.90 8.65 5.18
C VAL A 56 1.40 8.51 5.36
N ASP A 57 0.82 7.58 4.60
CA ASP A 57 -0.58 7.20 4.73
C ASP A 57 -0.66 5.71 5.08
N VAL A 58 -1.44 5.38 6.09
CA VAL A 58 -1.56 4.02 6.64
C VAL A 58 -2.95 3.52 6.34
N ILE A 59 -3.03 2.48 5.52
CA ILE A 59 -4.29 1.86 5.12
C ILE A 59 -4.55 0.62 5.97
N ASP A 60 -5.66 0.64 6.72
CA ASP A 60 -6.22 -0.48 7.48
C ASP A 60 -7.45 -1.02 6.73
N VAL A 61 -7.31 -2.23 6.18
CA VAL A 61 -8.35 -2.89 5.37
C VAL A 61 -9.66 -3.18 6.10
N VAL A 62 -9.71 -3.03 7.44
CA VAL A 62 -10.96 -3.11 8.21
C VAL A 62 -11.52 -1.72 8.51
N LYS A 63 -10.67 -0.74 8.84
CA LYS A 63 -11.12 0.58 9.28
C LYS A 63 -11.36 1.56 8.13
N ASP A 64 -10.67 1.40 7.01
CA ASP A 64 -10.77 2.28 5.84
C ASP A 64 -11.75 1.72 4.80
N GLN A 65 -12.98 1.43 5.25
CA GLN A 65 -14.02 0.92 4.36
C GLN A 65 -14.50 1.99 3.38
N LEU A 66 -14.81 1.54 2.17
CA LEU A 66 -15.54 2.34 1.19
C LEU A 66 -16.96 2.66 1.68
N HIS A 67 -17.62 3.61 1.03
CA HIS A 67 -18.94 4.08 1.41
C HIS A 67 -19.92 4.11 0.23
N GLY A 68 -21.21 4.06 0.54
CA GLY A 68 -22.26 4.20 -0.47
C GLY A 68 -22.25 3.06 -1.48
N ALA A 69 -22.19 3.39 -2.77
CA ALA A 69 -22.27 2.43 -3.86
C ALA A 69 -20.99 1.60 -4.04
N ASP A 70 -19.85 2.09 -3.53
CA ASP A 70 -18.55 1.42 -3.65
C ASP A 70 -18.34 0.37 -2.54
N TYR A 71 -19.20 0.35 -1.51
CA TYR A 71 -19.13 -0.66 -0.45
C TYR A 71 -19.84 -1.96 -0.85
N VAL A 72 -19.10 -3.07 -0.79
CA VAL A 72 -19.61 -4.42 -1.02
C VAL A 72 -19.36 -5.27 0.22
N LYS A 73 -20.42 -5.72 0.89
CA LYS A 73 -20.33 -6.44 2.17
C LYS A 73 -19.54 -7.75 2.05
N GLU A 74 -19.64 -8.40 0.91
CA GLU A 74 -18.95 -9.67 0.61
C GLU A 74 -17.43 -9.49 0.47
N GLU A 75 -16.97 -8.25 0.24
CA GLU A 75 -15.56 -7.87 0.14
C GLU A 75 -15.00 -7.29 1.45
N ASP A 76 -15.87 -7.03 2.45
CA ASP A 76 -15.49 -6.45 3.74
C ASP A 76 -14.79 -7.50 4.64
N PRO A 77 -13.49 -7.31 4.98
CA PRO A 77 -12.74 -8.23 5.83
C PRO A 77 -13.30 -8.39 7.26
N LEU A 78 -14.14 -7.45 7.72
CA LEU A 78 -14.85 -7.56 8.99
C LEU A 78 -15.88 -8.70 9.01
N TYR A 79 -16.37 -9.11 7.84
CA TYR A 79 -17.36 -10.18 7.71
C TYR A 79 -16.86 -11.39 6.92
N TYR A 80 -15.90 -11.19 6.03
CA TYR A 80 -15.40 -12.25 5.16
C TYR A 80 -14.63 -13.33 5.92
N VAL A 81 -14.90 -14.60 5.58
CA VAL A 81 -14.15 -15.76 6.08
C VAL A 81 -13.70 -16.62 4.91
N SER A 82 -12.41 -16.90 4.83
CA SER A 82 -11.87 -17.77 3.80
C SER A 82 -12.23 -19.23 4.07
N GLU A 83 -13.02 -19.85 3.19
CA GLU A 83 -13.38 -21.28 3.31
C GLU A 83 -12.16 -22.22 3.28
N LYS A 84 -11.11 -21.86 2.52
CA LYS A 84 -9.93 -22.70 2.33
C LYS A 84 -8.94 -22.61 3.48
N SER A 85 -8.75 -21.41 4.04
CA SER A 85 -7.71 -21.15 5.05
C SER A 85 -8.27 -20.95 6.45
N GLY A 86 -9.57 -20.73 6.59
CA GLY A 86 -10.21 -20.35 7.85
C GLY A 86 -9.81 -18.96 8.37
N ARG A 87 -9.08 -18.15 7.59
CA ARG A 87 -8.73 -16.78 7.99
C ARG A 87 -9.94 -15.86 7.89
N GLY A 88 -10.00 -14.89 8.80
CA GLY A 88 -11.15 -14.01 8.96
C GLY A 88 -12.22 -14.62 9.88
N PRO A 89 -13.23 -13.84 10.30
CA PRO A 89 -13.33 -12.41 10.04
C PRO A 89 -12.27 -11.63 10.83
N LEU A 90 -11.85 -10.48 10.30
CA LEU A 90 -10.93 -9.59 10.99
C LEU A 90 -11.70 -8.70 11.97
N THR A 91 -11.30 -8.67 13.23
CA THR A 91 -11.92 -7.80 14.23
C THR A 91 -11.49 -6.34 14.03
N GLN A 92 -12.11 -5.39 14.75
CA GLN A 92 -11.66 -3.99 14.74
C GLN A 92 -10.23 -3.80 15.29
N ASN A 93 -9.73 -4.77 16.08
CA ASN A 93 -8.38 -4.79 16.65
C ASN A 93 -7.52 -5.90 16.00
N TRP A 94 -7.87 -6.33 14.78
CA TRP A 94 -7.24 -7.47 14.13
C TRP A 94 -5.72 -7.30 14.02
N LEU A 95 -5.26 -6.06 13.80
CA LEU A 95 -3.86 -5.75 13.57
C LEU A 95 -3.02 -6.03 14.81
N GLU A 96 -3.47 -5.53 15.97
CA GLU A 96 -2.85 -5.79 17.26
C GLU A 96 -2.91 -7.27 17.62
N GLU A 97 -4.08 -7.91 17.45
CA GLU A 97 -4.28 -9.34 17.75
C GLU A 97 -3.38 -10.24 16.90
N TYR A 98 -3.29 -9.99 15.60
CA TYR A 98 -2.42 -10.75 14.69
C TYR A 98 -0.96 -10.48 14.98
N TRP A 99 -0.58 -9.22 15.19
CA TRP A 99 0.82 -8.86 15.41
C TRP A 99 1.37 -9.48 16.70
N GLU A 100 0.63 -9.41 17.82
CA GLU A 100 1.03 -10.05 19.07
C GLU A 100 1.21 -11.56 18.92
N GLU A 101 0.42 -12.19 18.05
CA GLU A 101 0.55 -13.62 17.82
C GLU A 101 1.77 -13.98 16.95
N VAL A 102 2.10 -13.20 15.93
CA VAL A 102 3.15 -13.55 14.94
C VAL A 102 4.51 -12.89 15.21
N LYS A 103 4.58 -11.83 16.01
CA LYS A 103 5.81 -11.05 16.27
C LYS A 103 6.93 -11.94 16.82
N GLY A 104 8.11 -11.83 16.22
CA GLY A 104 9.29 -12.59 16.63
C GLY A 104 9.25 -14.09 16.34
N LYS A 105 8.25 -14.56 15.59
CA LYS A 105 8.09 -15.97 15.20
C LYS A 105 8.32 -16.12 13.69
N GLN A 106 8.77 -17.30 13.28
CA GLN A 106 8.77 -17.67 11.86
C GLN A 106 7.32 -17.80 11.39
N GLN A 107 7.02 -17.14 10.27
CA GLN A 107 5.69 -17.14 9.67
C GLN A 107 5.68 -17.98 8.39
N PRO A 108 4.52 -18.57 8.00
CA PRO A 108 3.27 -18.59 8.76
C PRO A 108 3.35 -19.46 10.02
N LEU A 109 2.49 -19.18 11.01
CA LEU A 109 2.32 -20.02 12.19
C LEU A 109 1.62 -21.36 11.83
N PRO A 110 1.68 -22.39 12.70
CA PRO A 110 1.00 -23.66 12.45
C PRO A 110 -0.52 -23.56 12.25
N ASN A 111 -1.17 -22.55 12.85
CA ASN A 111 -2.59 -22.25 12.65
C ASN A 111 -2.86 -21.40 11.39
N GLY A 112 -1.86 -21.19 10.54
CA GLY A 112 -1.97 -20.47 9.28
C GLY A 112 -1.96 -18.95 9.39
N LYS A 113 -1.84 -18.37 10.60
CA LYS A 113 -1.73 -16.91 10.75
C LYS A 113 -0.37 -16.39 10.29
N ALA A 114 -0.41 -15.26 9.61
CA ALA A 114 0.74 -14.50 9.16
C ALA A 114 0.33 -13.03 9.00
N LEU A 115 1.27 -12.11 9.16
CA LEU A 115 1.13 -10.69 8.95
C LEU A 115 2.33 -10.18 8.14
N MET A 116 2.06 -9.31 7.19
CA MET A 116 3.06 -8.61 6.41
C MET A 116 2.59 -7.19 6.13
N CYS A 117 3.53 -6.28 5.90
CA CYS A 117 3.27 -4.94 5.44
C CYS A 117 3.86 -4.74 4.05
N ALA A 118 3.05 -4.17 3.16
CA ALA A 118 3.51 -3.66 1.86
C ALA A 118 3.79 -2.16 2.00
N TYR A 119 5.06 -1.79 2.06
CA TYR A 119 5.49 -0.40 2.03
C TYR A 119 5.48 0.05 0.57
N LYS A 120 4.64 1.01 0.21
CA LYS A 120 4.52 1.54 -1.15
C LYS A 120 4.99 2.98 -1.20
N LEU A 121 6.04 3.25 -1.96
CA LEU A 121 6.50 4.60 -2.25
C LEU A 121 5.98 5.02 -3.61
N CYS A 122 4.99 5.91 -3.60
CA CYS A 122 4.45 6.53 -4.80
C CYS A 122 5.20 7.85 -5.07
N LYS A 123 5.84 7.95 -6.23
CA LYS A 123 6.51 9.15 -6.71
C LYS A 123 5.82 9.64 -7.97
N VAL A 124 5.29 10.85 -7.91
CA VAL A 124 4.70 11.54 -9.05
C VAL A 124 5.67 12.64 -9.49
N GLU A 125 5.99 12.69 -10.78
CA GLU A 125 6.64 13.85 -11.38
C GLU A 125 5.77 14.38 -12.52
N PHE A 126 5.47 15.67 -12.47
CA PHE A 126 4.71 16.36 -13.51
C PHE A 126 5.32 17.73 -13.75
N ARG A 127 6.00 17.92 -14.88
CA ARG A 127 6.61 19.22 -15.21
C ARG A 127 5.67 20.07 -16.07
N TYR A 128 4.73 20.75 -15.41
CA TYR A 128 3.86 21.73 -16.05
C TYR A 128 3.81 23.00 -15.22
N TRP A 129 4.17 24.14 -15.82
CA TRP A 129 4.19 25.43 -15.14
C TRP A 129 2.75 25.81 -14.72
N GLY A 130 2.49 25.85 -13.40
CA GLY A 130 1.24 26.33 -12.82
C GLY A 130 0.18 25.27 -12.42
N MET A 131 0.40 23.97 -12.65
CA MET A 131 -0.57 22.91 -12.30
C MET A 131 -0.04 21.80 -11.37
N GLN A 132 1.26 21.82 -11.06
CA GLN A 132 1.94 20.76 -10.31
C GLN A 132 1.25 20.40 -8.97
N THR A 133 1.04 21.38 -8.08
CA THR A 133 0.48 21.12 -6.74
C THR A 133 -0.99 20.69 -6.75
N LYS A 134 -1.79 21.10 -7.75
CA LYS A 134 -3.22 20.75 -7.82
C LYS A 134 -3.44 19.32 -8.30
N ILE A 135 -2.60 18.83 -9.21
CA ILE A 135 -2.70 17.47 -9.75
C ILE A 135 -2.05 16.46 -8.80
N GLU A 136 -0.92 16.81 -8.16
CA GLU A 136 -0.33 15.98 -7.10
C GLU A 136 -1.35 15.69 -5.99
N ARG A 137 -2.08 16.72 -5.51
CA ARG A 137 -3.17 16.54 -4.55
C ARG A 137 -4.29 15.66 -5.09
N PHE A 138 -4.74 15.87 -6.32
CA PHE A 138 -5.80 15.05 -6.91
C PHE A 138 -5.45 13.55 -7.00
N ILE A 139 -4.20 13.22 -7.34
CA ILE A 139 -3.74 11.82 -7.41
C ILE A 139 -3.70 11.19 -6.01
N HIS A 140 -3.38 11.96 -4.97
CA HIS A 140 -3.41 11.48 -3.59
C HIS A 140 -4.84 11.41 -3.01
N ASP A 141 -5.73 12.34 -3.36
CA ASP A 141 -7.08 12.44 -2.82
C ASP A 141 -8.10 11.50 -3.51
N THR A 142 -7.74 10.94 -4.68
CA THR A 142 -8.60 10.03 -5.47
C THR A 142 -8.11 8.57 -5.41
N GLY A 143 -7.15 8.28 -4.52
CA GLY A 143 -6.64 6.94 -4.24
C GLY A 143 -7.45 6.22 -3.18
#